data_AF-A0A177YLF0-F1
#
_entry.id   AF-A0A177YLF0-F1
#
_cell.length_a   1.000
_cell.length_b   1.000
_cell.length_c   1.000
_cell.angle_alpha   90.00
_cell.angle_beta   90.00
_cell.angle_gamma   90.00
#
_symmetry.space_group_name_H-M   'P 1'
#
loop_
_entity.id
_entity.type
_entity.pdbx_description
1 polymer ?
#
loop_
_entity_poly.entity_id
_entity_poly.type
_entity_poly.pdbx_seq_one_letter_code
_entity_poly.pdbx_strand_id
1 'polypeptide(L)'
;MPVRNALVKNATDSPAAVIAEVDQLAATTESAWTVLTSASWLLRRWPGIPLAVVASSDRRRRELTRNAITRYVSVHSSVAAAIEAVHSGPSAPSSRLRARFERPRTPSVLIQMRDLVTETLTEWDRADCIPAARCVISVLVGNVLQHTDSDLDLRIELRGDHLTLAMRDGNPAPALLRESAATSNVYVSGLAILSSLSHSWGTAPADDGKTVWAVLGPEQYRALTTD
;
A
#
# COMPACT_ATOMS: atom_id res chain seq x y z
N MET A 1 18.96 4.24 9.69
CA MET A 1 17.72 3.59 9.18
C MET A 1 18.01 3.01 7.79
N PRO A 2 17.60 1.77 7.47
CA PRO A 2 17.73 1.24 6.12
C PRO A 2 16.94 2.09 5.12
N VAL A 3 17.52 2.44 3.97
CA VAL A 3 16.90 3.30 2.91
C VAL A 3 15.49 2.83 2.55
N ARG A 4 15.28 1.51 2.47
CA ARG A 4 13.96 0.90 2.24
C ARG A 4 12.90 1.35 3.24
N ASN A 5 13.20 1.32 4.53
CA ASN A 5 12.24 1.66 5.57
C ASN A 5 11.91 3.16 5.55
N ALA A 6 12.91 4.00 5.25
CA ALA A 6 12.69 5.44 5.09
C ALA A 6 11.77 5.74 3.89
N LEU A 7 11.95 5.05 2.76
CA LEU A 7 11.09 5.25 1.58
C LEU A 7 9.64 4.80 1.84
N VAL A 8 9.45 3.66 2.51
CA VAL A 8 8.11 3.16 2.87
C VAL A 8 7.44 4.08 3.88
N LYS A 9 8.19 4.55 4.88
CA LYS A 9 7.71 5.54 5.86
C LYS A 9 7.17 6.79 5.17
N ASN A 10 7.96 7.41 4.27
CA ASN A 10 7.54 8.62 3.53
C ASN A 10 6.38 8.37 2.56
N ALA A 11 6.09 7.11 2.25
CA ALA A 11 4.97 6.72 1.42
C ALA A 11 3.70 6.44 2.22
N THR A 12 3.75 6.43 3.55
CA THR A 12 2.60 6.09 4.41
C THR A 12 1.43 7.06 4.18
N ASP A 13 1.72 8.35 3.97
CA ASP A 13 0.72 9.36 3.63
C ASP A 13 0.25 9.31 2.16
N SER A 14 0.77 8.34 1.41
CA SER A 14 0.53 8.11 -0.01
C SER A 14 0.58 9.37 -0.88
N PRO A 15 1.74 10.04 -0.96
CA PRO A 15 1.94 11.19 -1.86
C PRO A 15 1.70 10.82 -3.33
N ALA A 16 1.73 11.79 -4.24
CA ALA A 16 1.60 11.50 -5.68
C ALA A 16 2.77 10.64 -6.20
N ALA A 17 3.97 10.81 -5.62
CA ALA A 17 5.18 10.04 -5.90
C ALA A 17 6.14 10.16 -4.71
N VAL A 18 7.13 9.28 -4.64
CA VAL A 18 8.34 9.47 -3.82
C VAL A 18 9.51 9.76 -4.75
N ILE A 19 10.23 10.85 -4.47
CA ILE A 19 11.45 11.21 -5.18
C ILE A 19 12.63 11.02 -4.22
N ALA A 20 13.54 10.12 -4.57
CA ALA A 20 14.72 9.81 -3.78
C ALA A 20 15.96 10.44 -4.41
N GLU A 21 16.52 11.46 -3.77
CA GLU A 21 17.81 12.02 -4.16
C GLU A 21 18.93 11.15 -3.61
N VAL A 22 19.75 10.58 -4.51
CA VAL A 22 20.74 9.57 -4.13
C VAL A 22 22.17 10.09 -4.07
N ASP A 23 22.41 11.35 -4.43
CA ASP A 23 23.76 11.90 -4.52
C ASP A 23 24.47 11.91 -3.15
N GLN A 24 23.73 12.15 -2.07
CA GLN A 24 24.25 12.12 -0.70
C GLN A 24 24.25 10.72 -0.06
N LEU A 25 23.71 9.70 -0.75
CA LEU A 25 23.73 8.33 -0.24
C LEU A 25 25.05 7.65 -0.56
N ALA A 26 25.67 7.06 0.46
CA ALA A 26 26.83 6.19 0.31
C ALA A 26 26.37 4.72 0.20
N ALA A 27 26.78 4.06 -0.88
CA ALA A 27 26.55 2.64 -1.09
C ALA A 27 27.84 1.87 -0.76
N THR A 28 27.76 0.88 0.13
CA THR A 28 28.91 0.03 0.49
C THR A 28 29.38 -0.85 -0.67
N THR A 29 28.48 -1.17 -1.59
CA THR A 29 28.74 -1.89 -2.84
C THR A 29 27.85 -1.34 -3.96
N GLU A 30 28.23 -1.51 -5.22
CA GLU A 30 27.36 -1.14 -6.35
C GLU A 30 26.01 -1.89 -6.31
N SER A 31 26.00 -3.13 -5.81
CA SER A 31 24.79 -3.93 -5.65
C SER A 31 23.83 -3.40 -4.56
N ALA A 32 24.30 -2.55 -3.63
CA ALA A 32 23.45 -2.00 -2.58
C ALA A 32 22.31 -1.13 -3.15
N TRP A 33 22.47 -0.60 -4.36
CA TRP A 33 21.45 0.18 -5.05
C TRP A 33 20.20 -0.66 -5.43
N THR A 34 20.28 -1.99 -5.44
CA THR A 34 19.12 -2.88 -5.63
C THR A 34 18.02 -2.66 -4.58
N VAL A 35 18.35 -2.07 -3.43
CA VAL A 35 17.37 -1.65 -2.42
C VAL A 35 16.32 -0.69 -3.00
N LEU A 36 16.67 0.12 -4.00
CA LEU A 36 15.76 1.03 -4.70
C LEU A 36 14.75 0.25 -5.55
N THR A 37 15.17 -0.87 -6.14
CA THR A 37 14.27 -1.77 -6.87
C THR A 37 13.27 -2.43 -5.91
N SER A 38 13.75 -2.95 -4.77
CA SER A 38 12.87 -3.54 -3.76
C SER A 38 11.91 -2.50 -3.16
N ALA A 39 12.38 -1.27 -2.93
CA ALA A 39 11.54 -0.18 -2.46
C ALA A 39 10.51 0.23 -3.52
N SER A 40 10.89 0.36 -4.80
CA SER A 40 9.96 0.63 -5.91
C SER A 40 8.87 -0.41 -6.01
N TRP A 41 9.22 -1.69 -5.89
CA TRP A 41 8.25 -2.78 -5.92
C TRP A 41 7.26 -2.67 -4.75
N LEU A 42 7.76 -2.42 -3.54
CA LEU A 42 6.91 -2.25 -2.37
C LEU A 42 5.99 -1.03 -2.55
N LEU A 43 6.54 0.12 -2.93
CA LEU A 43 5.80 1.36 -3.16
C LEU A 43 4.73 1.24 -4.26
N ARG A 44 4.98 0.48 -5.32
CA ARG A 44 4.01 0.18 -6.39
C ARG A 44 2.89 -0.75 -5.95
N ARG A 45 3.15 -1.65 -5.00
CA ARG A 45 2.14 -2.58 -4.47
C ARG A 45 1.32 -1.93 -3.36
N TRP A 46 1.98 -1.15 -2.52
CA TRP A 46 1.38 -0.25 -1.55
C TRP A 46 2.40 0.84 -1.15
N PRO A 47 2.05 2.13 -1.20
CA PRO A 47 0.71 2.67 -1.39
C PRO A 47 0.25 2.76 -2.85
N GLY A 48 0.99 2.21 -3.81
CA GLY A 48 0.71 2.27 -5.26
C GLY A 48 1.24 3.53 -5.95
N ILE A 49 2.33 4.09 -5.43
CA ILE A 49 2.93 5.35 -5.93
C ILE A 49 4.24 5.07 -6.67
N PRO A 50 4.59 5.87 -7.69
CA PRO A 50 5.86 5.74 -8.36
C PRO A 50 7.01 6.18 -7.45
N LEU A 51 8.13 5.46 -7.55
CA LEU A 51 9.43 5.89 -7.06
C LEU A 51 10.23 6.48 -8.24
N ALA A 52 10.72 7.70 -8.08
CA ALA A 52 11.69 8.33 -8.96
C ALA A 52 13.01 8.54 -8.20
N VAL A 53 14.12 8.42 -8.91
CA VAL A 53 15.46 8.62 -8.35
C VAL A 53 16.12 9.82 -9.02
N VAL A 54 16.75 10.68 -8.24
CA VAL A 54 17.49 11.84 -8.72
C VAL A 54 18.97 11.64 -8.47
N ALA A 55 19.75 11.72 -9.54
CA ALA A 55 21.20 11.64 -9.52
C ALA A 55 21.78 12.69 -10.48
N SER A 56 22.36 13.75 -9.92
CA SER A 56 22.96 14.85 -10.66
C SER A 56 24.20 14.40 -11.45
N SER A 57 25.00 13.51 -10.87
CA SER A 57 26.23 12.99 -11.49
C SER A 57 25.97 11.96 -12.60
N ASP A 58 26.59 12.15 -13.77
CA ASP A 58 26.60 11.15 -14.86
C ASP A 58 27.21 9.82 -14.43
N ARG A 59 28.22 9.84 -13.56
CA ARG A 59 28.83 8.63 -13.01
C ARG A 59 27.79 7.82 -12.24
N ARG A 60 27.05 8.49 -11.34
CA ARG A 60 26.00 7.86 -10.53
C ARG A 60 24.86 7.33 -11.38
N ARG A 61 24.41 8.09 -12.39
CA ARG A 61 23.39 7.63 -13.35
C ARG A 61 23.85 6.38 -14.11
N ARG A 62 25.11 6.31 -14.55
CA ARG A 62 25.67 5.11 -15.19
C ARG A 62 25.73 3.92 -14.24
N GLU A 63 26.13 4.12 -12.98
CA GLU A 63 26.14 3.07 -11.95
C GLU A 63 24.72 2.50 -11.72
N LEU A 64 23.70 3.36 -11.63
CA LEU A 64 22.30 2.91 -11.48
C LEU A 64 21.79 2.12 -12.70
N THR A 65 22.13 2.56 -13.91
CA THR A 65 21.74 1.86 -15.15
C THR A 65 22.37 0.48 -15.24
N ARG A 66 23.67 0.34 -14.89
CA ARG A 66 24.37 -0.97 -14.93
C ARG A 66 23.77 -1.99 -13.96
N ASN A 67 23.23 -1.52 -12.84
CA ASN A 67 22.55 -2.37 -11.85
C ASN A 67 21.08 -2.67 -12.20
N ALA A 68 20.65 -2.39 -13.44
CA ALA A 68 19.30 -2.61 -13.95
C ALA A 68 18.17 -1.89 -13.18
N ILE A 69 18.50 -0.85 -12.43
CA ILE A 69 17.53 -0.11 -11.60
C ILE A 69 16.59 0.72 -12.48
N THR A 70 17.11 1.25 -13.58
CA THR A 70 16.35 2.04 -14.55
C THR A 70 15.21 1.27 -15.21
N ARG A 71 15.21 -0.07 -15.11
CA ARG A 71 14.10 -0.92 -15.58
C ARG A 71 12.85 -0.82 -14.70
N TYR A 72 13.03 -0.52 -13.41
CA TYR A 72 11.95 -0.51 -12.42
C TYR A 72 11.69 0.88 -11.83
N VAL A 73 12.67 1.78 -11.92
CA VAL A 73 12.69 3.11 -11.32
C VAL A 73 13.12 4.14 -12.36
N SER A 74 12.37 5.23 -12.49
CA SER A 74 12.77 6.33 -13.37
C SER A 74 13.93 7.10 -12.73
N VAL A 75 14.99 7.38 -13.48
CA VAL A 75 16.18 8.10 -13.00
C VAL A 75 16.29 9.43 -13.74
N HIS A 76 16.39 10.52 -12.99
CA HIS A 76 16.40 11.89 -13.47
C HIS A 76 17.66 12.62 -13.02
N SER A 77 18.06 13.65 -13.77
CA SER A 77 19.22 14.48 -13.44
C SER A 77 18.94 15.54 -12.38
N SER A 78 17.67 15.87 -12.14
CA SER A 78 17.26 16.87 -11.15
C SER A 78 15.88 16.54 -10.57
N VAL A 79 15.58 17.11 -9.40
CA VAL A 79 14.25 17.01 -8.77
C VAL A 79 13.17 17.65 -9.64
N ALA A 80 13.47 18.78 -10.29
CA ALA A 80 12.53 19.44 -11.19
C ALA A 80 12.11 18.54 -12.36
N ALA A 81 13.06 17.87 -13.02
CA ALA A 81 12.77 16.92 -14.09
C ALA A 81 11.99 15.70 -13.59
N ALA A 82 12.28 15.22 -12.37
CA ALA A 82 11.52 14.14 -11.76
C ALA A 82 10.07 14.54 -11.46
N ILE A 83 9.84 15.75 -10.94
CA ILE A 83 8.51 16.29 -10.68
C ILE A 83 7.73 16.42 -11.99
N GLU A 84 8.33 16.99 -13.03
CA GLU A 84 7.68 17.13 -14.35
C GLU A 84 7.29 15.76 -14.92
N ALA A 85 8.19 14.78 -14.85
CA ALA A 85 7.92 13.41 -15.32
C ALA A 85 6.80 12.72 -14.52
N VAL A 86 6.67 13.00 -13.22
CA VAL A 86 5.56 12.49 -12.39
C VAL A 86 4.21 13.07 -12.82
N HIS A 87 4.18 14.32 -13.30
CA HIS A 87 2.93 14.96 -13.73
C HIS A 87 2.56 14.63 -15.18
N SER A 88 3.55 14.47 -16.06
CA SER A 88 3.34 14.40 -17.52
C SER A 88 3.61 13.02 -18.14
N GLY A 89 4.18 12.08 -17.38
CA GLY A 89 4.61 10.79 -17.91
C GLY A 89 3.48 9.74 -18.07
N PRO A 90 3.78 8.55 -18.62
CA PRO A 90 2.86 7.40 -18.62
C PRO A 90 2.55 6.85 -17.21
N SER A 91 3.25 7.35 -16.18
CA SER A 91 2.94 7.16 -14.76
C SER A 91 2.32 8.40 -14.11
N ALA A 92 1.86 9.37 -14.92
CA ALA A 92 1.02 10.46 -14.44
C ALA A 92 -0.13 9.86 -13.64
N PRO A 93 -0.49 10.45 -12.48
CA PRO A 93 -1.51 9.88 -11.63
C PRO A 93 -2.79 9.72 -12.46
N SER A 94 -3.12 8.47 -12.79
CA SER A 94 -4.47 8.12 -13.19
C SER A 94 -5.42 8.67 -12.11
N SER A 95 -6.62 9.11 -12.51
CA SER A 95 -7.61 9.69 -11.60
C SER A 95 -7.65 8.88 -10.31
N ARG A 96 -7.14 9.46 -9.23
CA ARG A 96 -6.92 8.78 -7.97
C ARG A 96 -7.94 9.29 -6.99
N LEU A 97 -8.86 8.42 -6.60
CA LEU A 97 -9.83 8.71 -5.56
C LEU A 97 -9.30 8.17 -4.23
N ARG A 98 -9.45 8.94 -3.16
CA ARG A 98 -8.97 8.57 -1.83
C ARG A 98 -9.91 9.08 -0.76
N ALA A 99 -10.18 8.23 0.21
CA ALA A 99 -10.85 8.57 1.45
C ALA A 99 -10.07 8.01 2.64
N ARG A 100 -10.13 8.71 3.78
CA ARG A 100 -9.53 8.27 5.04
C ARG A 100 -10.53 8.52 6.16
N PHE A 101 -10.68 7.53 7.03
CA PHE A 101 -11.61 7.58 8.14
C PHE A 101 -10.95 7.06 9.41
N GLU A 102 -11.03 7.85 10.47
CA GLU A 102 -10.64 7.44 11.81
C GLU A 102 -11.90 7.16 12.61
N ARG A 103 -11.94 6.01 13.31
CA ARG A 103 -13.05 5.63 14.19
C ARG A 103 -12.55 5.11 15.52
N PRO A 104 -13.20 5.52 16.62
CA PRO A 104 -12.87 4.97 17.92
C PRO A 104 -13.21 3.48 17.98
N ARG A 105 -12.42 2.74 18.75
CA ARG A 105 -12.72 1.32 19.02
C ARG A 105 -14.02 1.19 19.79
N THR A 106 -15.08 0.73 19.10
CA THR A 106 -16.42 0.54 19.68
C THR A 106 -17.00 -0.80 19.24
N PRO A 107 -17.99 -1.37 19.97
CA PRO A 107 -18.63 -2.63 19.58
C PRO A 107 -19.24 -2.63 18.17
N SER A 108 -19.63 -1.46 17.66
CA SER A 108 -20.22 -1.31 16.32
C SER A 108 -19.22 -0.87 15.24
N VAL A 109 -17.92 -0.75 15.55
CA VAL A 109 -16.94 -0.20 14.60
C VAL A 109 -16.82 -1.02 13.31
N LEU A 110 -17.02 -2.34 13.38
CA LEU A 110 -17.04 -3.18 12.19
C LEU A 110 -18.18 -2.83 11.23
N ILE A 111 -19.37 -2.55 11.77
CA ILE A 111 -20.53 -2.14 10.98
C ILE A 111 -20.23 -0.78 10.34
N GLN A 112 -19.79 0.19 11.15
CA GLN A 112 -19.43 1.52 10.68
C GLN A 112 -18.39 1.49 9.56
N MET A 113 -17.36 0.66 9.66
CA MET A 113 -16.32 0.56 8.62
C MET A 113 -16.85 -0.07 7.33
N ARG A 114 -17.75 -1.05 7.41
CA ARG A 114 -18.38 -1.65 6.21
C ARG A 114 -19.29 -0.64 5.51
N ASP A 115 -20.00 0.18 6.27
CA ASP A 115 -20.89 1.21 5.74
C ASP A 115 -20.07 2.33 5.07
N LEU A 116 -19.00 2.81 5.73
CA LEU A 116 -18.06 3.76 5.13
C LEU A 116 -17.46 3.28 3.80
N VAL A 117 -17.07 2.00 3.73
CA VAL A 117 -16.57 1.40 2.48
C VAL A 117 -17.66 1.36 1.42
N THR A 118 -18.89 1.05 1.80
CA THR A 118 -20.04 0.99 0.87
C THR A 118 -20.36 2.37 0.33
N GLU A 119 -20.53 3.36 1.22
CA GLU A 119 -20.79 4.76 0.88
C GLU A 119 -19.71 5.32 -0.04
N THR A 120 -18.44 5.17 0.33
CA THR A 120 -17.30 5.67 -0.46
C THR A 120 -17.28 5.06 -1.88
N LEU A 121 -17.50 3.75 -2.00
CA LEU A 121 -17.48 3.08 -3.30
C LEU A 121 -18.71 3.40 -4.14
N THR A 122 -19.86 3.67 -3.52
CA THR A 122 -21.04 4.18 -4.21
C THR A 122 -20.80 5.60 -4.73
N GLU A 123 -20.23 6.49 -3.92
CA GLU A 123 -19.87 7.85 -4.33
C GLU A 123 -18.86 7.88 -5.48
N TRP A 124 -17.98 6.88 -5.56
CA TRP A 124 -16.98 6.75 -6.61
C TRP A 124 -17.47 6.00 -7.86
N ASP A 125 -18.75 5.65 -7.92
CA ASP A 125 -19.36 4.86 -9.01
C ASP A 125 -18.69 3.50 -9.22
N ARG A 126 -18.33 2.84 -8.10
CA ARG A 126 -17.63 1.54 -8.03
C ARG A 126 -18.38 0.53 -7.17
N ALA A 127 -19.69 0.43 -7.41
CA ALA A 127 -20.57 -0.49 -6.71
C ALA A 127 -20.19 -1.97 -6.94
N ASP A 128 -19.58 -2.28 -8.08
CA ASP A 128 -19.03 -3.59 -8.44
C ASP A 128 -18.01 -4.12 -7.41
N CYS A 129 -17.29 -3.23 -6.74
CA CYS A 129 -16.25 -3.58 -5.78
C CYS A 129 -16.79 -3.88 -4.37
N ILE A 130 -18.02 -3.46 -4.06
CA ILE A 130 -18.58 -3.44 -2.70
C ILE A 130 -18.58 -4.82 -2.02
N PRO A 131 -19.02 -5.92 -2.65
CA PRO A 131 -19.05 -7.24 -1.99
C PRO A 131 -17.65 -7.69 -1.55
N ALA A 132 -16.67 -7.61 -2.45
CA ALA A 132 -15.29 -7.99 -2.18
C ALA A 132 -14.67 -7.08 -1.11
N ALA A 133 -14.90 -5.77 -1.23
CA ALA A 133 -14.40 -4.77 -0.30
C ALA A 133 -14.97 -4.95 1.12
N ARG A 134 -16.26 -5.26 1.26
CA ARG A 134 -16.91 -5.55 2.56
C ARG A 134 -16.35 -6.80 3.24
N CYS A 135 -15.99 -7.83 2.47
CA CYS A 135 -15.33 -9.03 3.00
C CYS A 135 -13.91 -8.70 3.49
N VAL A 136 -13.11 -8.04 2.65
CA VAL A 136 -11.73 -7.66 2.98
C VAL A 136 -11.69 -6.75 4.21
N ILE A 137 -12.51 -5.70 4.26
CA ILE A 137 -12.51 -4.79 5.41
C ILE A 137 -12.91 -5.50 6.70
N SER A 138 -13.80 -6.49 6.65
CA SER A 138 -14.19 -7.27 7.84
C SER A 138 -13.00 -8.05 8.41
N VAL A 139 -12.16 -8.61 7.55
CA VAL A 139 -10.94 -9.31 7.97
C VAL A 139 -9.92 -8.32 8.54
N LEU A 140 -9.71 -7.17 7.88
CA LEU A 140 -8.76 -6.16 8.34
C LEU A 140 -9.16 -5.57 9.70
N VAL A 141 -10.43 -5.19 9.87
CA VAL A 141 -11.00 -4.72 11.14
C VAL A 141 -10.86 -5.80 12.21
N GLY A 142 -11.23 -7.05 11.90
CA GLY A 142 -11.12 -8.16 12.85
C GLY A 142 -9.68 -8.35 13.35
N ASN A 143 -8.69 -8.25 12.45
CA ASN A 143 -7.28 -8.33 12.81
C ASN A 143 -6.84 -7.18 13.75
N VAL A 144 -7.24 -5.95 13.46
CA VAL A 144 -6.92 -4.81 14.35
C VAL A 144 -7.60 -4.96 15.69
N LEU A 145 -8.87 -5.36 15.71
CA LEU A 145 -9.63 -5.57 16.93
C LEU A 145 -9.04 -6.69 17.79
N GLN A 146 -8.56 -7.78 17.19
CA GLN A 146 -8.02 -8.92 17.92
C GLN A 146 -6.63 -8.66 18.49
N HIS A 147 -5.83 -7.81 17.85
CA HIS A 147 -4.39 -7.72 18.14
C HIS A 147 -3.92 -6.37 18.68
N THR A 148 -4.79 -5.36 18.72
CA THR A 148 -4.44 -4.01 19.20
C THR A 148 -5.58 -3.38 19.99
N ASP A 149 -5.25 -2.40 20.83
CA ASP A 149 -6.21 -1.57 21.57
C ASP A 149 -6.36 -0.16 20.98
N SER A 150 -5.81 0.09 19.78
CA SER A 150 -5.86 1.40 19.15
C SER A 150 -7.19 1.67 18.44
N ASP A 151 -7.43 2.95 18.16
CA ASP A 151 -8.44 3.37 17.20
C ASP A 151 -8.12 2.84 15.79
N LEU A 152 -9.15 2.81 14.95
CA LEU A 152 -9.06 2.26 13.60
C LEU A 152 -8.91 3.39 12.59
N ASP A 153 -7.84 3.35 11.82
CA ASP A 153 -7.58 4.27 10.70
C ASP A 153 -7.71 3.50 9.39
N LEU A 154 -8.84 3.70 8.72
CA LEU A 154 -9.16 3.14 7.42
C LEU A 154 -8.78 4.10 6.32
N ARG A 155 -8.03 3.61 5.34
CA ARG A 155 -7.80 4.26 4.06
C ARG A 155 -8.38 3.44 2.91
N ILE A 156 -9.13 4.12 2.06
CA ILE A 156 -9.69 3.58 0.82
C ILE A 156 -9.07 4.36 -0.33
N GLU A 157 -8.62 3.65 -1.36
CA GLU A 157 -7.95 4.28 -2.48
C GLU A 157 -8.22 3.56 -3.79
N LEU A 158 -8.59 4.31 -4.82
CA LEU A 158 -8.83 3.78 -6.15
C LEU A 158 -7.83 4.37 -7.14
N ARG A 159 -7.14 3.50 -7.88
CA ARG A 159 -6.28 3.89 -9.01
C ARG A 159 -6.60 3.05 -10.23
N GLY A 160 -7.20 3.68 -11.24
CA GLY A 160 -7.79 2.94 -12.35
C GLY A 160 -8.78 1.90 -11.82
N ASP A 161 -8.53 0.62 -12.12
CA ASP A 161 -9.38 -0.49 -11.67
C ASP A 161 -8.93 -1.16 -10.36
N HIS A 162 -7.86 -0.66 -9.73
CA HIS A 162 -7.33 -1.27 -8.51
C HIS A 162 -7.82 -0.51 -7.26
N LEU A 163 -8.57 -1.22 -6.42
CA LEU A 163 -9.05 -0.73 -5.13
C LEU A 163 -8.12 -1.22 -4.01
N THR A 164 -7.58 -0.29 -3.22
CA THR A 164 -6.76 -0.58 -2.04
C THR A 164 -7.55 -0.26 -0.78
N LEU A 165 -7.63 -1.23 0.13
CA LEU A 165 -8.10 -1.05 1.49
C LEU A 165 -6.92 -1.22 2.42
N ALA A 166 -6.65 -0.23 3.25
CA ALA A 166 -5.55 -0.24 4.19
C ALA A 166 -6.04 0.17 5.57
N MET A 167 -5.60 -0.55 6.59
CA MET A 167 -5.89 -0.26 7.98
C MET A 167 -4.60 -0.11 8.76
N ARG A 168 -4.42 1.05 9.38
CA ARG A 168 -3.32 1.30 10.31
C ARG A 168 -3.76 0.92 11.71
N ASP A 169 -2.89 0.19 12.40
CA ASP A 169 -2.97 0.01 13.84
C ASP A 169 -1.81 0.76 14.50
N GLY A 170 -2.06 1.36 15.66
CA GLY A 170 -1.10 2.18 16.40
C GLY A 170 -0.18 1.35 17.31
N ASN A 171 0.11 0.09 16.95
CA ASN A 171 0.95 -0.79 17.75
C ASN A 171 2.31 -1.05 17.06
N PRO A 172 3.45 -0.56 17.62
CA PRO A 172 4.78 -0.73 17.03
C PRO A 172 5.33 -2.18 17.13
N ALA A 173 4.59 -3.11 17.74
CA ALA A 173 5.01 -4.50 17.82
C ALA A 173 5.05 -5.18 16.44
N PRO A 174 6.13 -5.92 16.10
CA PRO A 174 6.17 -6.73 14.88
C PRO A 174 4.99 -7.69 14.87
N ALA A 175 4.38 -7.88 13.70
CA ALA A 175 3.24 -8.78 13.54
C ALA A 175 3.62 -10.20 13.97
N LEU A 176 3.30 -10.56 15.21
CA LEU A 176 3.10 -11.94 15.57
C LEU A 176 1.73 -12.30 15.01
N LEU A 177 1.75 -12.81 13.77
CA LEU A 177 0.64 -13.54 13.19
C LEU A 177 0.46 -14.82 14.02
N ARG A 178 -0.14 -14.69 15.19
CA ARG A 178 -0.53 -15.83 16.02
C ARG A 178 -1.88 -16.27 15.51
N GLU A 179 -1.86 -17.28 14.64
CA GLU A 179 -2.99 -18.19 14.51
C GLU A 179 -3.30 -18.68 15.93
N SER A 180 -4.46 -18.29 16.48
CA SER A 180 -5.02 -19.07 17.57
C SER A 180 -5.36 -20.43 16.99
N ALA A 181 -4.46 -21.38 17.19
CA ALA A 181 -4.83 -22.78 17.17
C ALA A 181 -5.99 -22.95 18.15
N ALA A 182 -7.05 -23.62 17.67
CA ALA A 182 -8.26 -24.00 18.37
C ALA A 182 -9.35 -22.91 18.53
N THR A 183 -10.31 -22.93 17.60
CA THR A 183 -11.68 -23.32 17.97
C THR A 183 -12.31 -24.09 16.83
N SER A 184 -12.91 -25.22 17.18
CA SER A 184 -13.65 -26.15 16.34
C SER A 184 -14.92 -25.51 15.76
N ASN A 185 -14.77 -24.64 14.76
CA ASN A 185 -15.86 -24.27 13.89
C ASN A 185 -15.31 -23.85 12.52
N VAL A 186 -16.12 -23.99 11.48
CA VAL A 186 -15.83 -23.70 10.08
C VAL A 186 -15.57 -22.18 9.89
N TYR A 187 -14.46 -21.67 10.41
CA TYR A 187 -14.00 -20.32 10.16
C TYR A 187 -12.91 -20.42 9.08
N VAL A 188 -13.26 -19.99 7.86
CA VAL A 188 -12.27 -19.72 6.83
C VAL A 188 -11.29 -18.70 7.41
N SER A 189 -9.99 -19.01 7.41
CA SER A 189 -9.00 -18.12 8.01
C SER A 189 -9.03 -16.75 7.32
N GLY A 190 -8.88 -15.66 8.08
CA GLY A 190 -8.83 -14.32 7.49
C GLY A 190 -7.76 -14.20 6.40
N LEU A 191 -6.67 -14.95 6.54
CA LEU A 191 -5.61 -15.07 5.53
C LEU A 191 -6.08 -15.77 4.25
N ALA A 192 -6.90 -16.83 4.36
CA ALA A 192 -7.49 -17.48 3.20
C ALA A 192 -8.44 -16.54 2.46
N ILE A 193 -9.22 -15.73 3.19
CA ILE A 193 -10.08 -14.70 2.59
C ILE A 193 -9.23 -13.65 1.86
N LEU A 194 -8.22 -13.08 2.52
CA LEU A 194 -7.34 -12.08 1.88
C LEU A 194 -6.60 -12.66 0.67
N SER A 195 -6.15 -13.90 0.75
CA SER A 195 -5.42 -14.57 -0.33
C SER A 195 -6.34 -14.91 -1.51
N SER A 196 -7.61 -15.21 -1.26
CA SER A 196 -8.58 -15.50 -2.32
C SER A 196 -9.14 -14.25 -2.97
N LEU A 197 -9.39 -13.19 -2.18
CA LEU A 197 -10.09 -12.00 -2.65
C LEU A 197 -9.16 -10.88 -3.11
N SER A 198 -7.89 -10.90 -2.75
CA SER A 198 -6.96 -9.82 -3.08
C SER A 198 -6.02 -10.23 -4.21
N HIS A 199 -5.84 -9.33 -5.19
CA HIS A 199 -4.72 -9.42 -6.13
C HIS A 199 -3.38 -9.42 -5.37
N SER A 200 -3.29 -8.60 -4.33
CA SER A 200 -2.16 -8.61 -3.41
C SER A 200 -2.57 -8.10 -2.04
N TRP A 201 -1.91 -8.58 -0.99
CA TRP A 201 -2.06 -8.07 0.37
C TRP A 201 -0.71 -8.11 1.09
N GLY A 202 -0.61 -7.42 2.23
CA GLY A 202 0.61 -7.41 3.03
C GLY A 202 0.54 -6.49 4.23
N THR A 203 1.70 -6.26 4.84
CA THR A 203 1.89 -5.33 5.95
C THR A 203 3.05 -4.37 5.66
N ALA A 204 2.92 -3.12 6.10
CA ALA A 204 3.95 -2.09 5.98
C ALA A 204 4.17 -1.43 7.35
N PRO A 205 5.43 -1.13 7.74
CA PRO A 205 5.70 -0.38 8.97
C PRO A 205 5.20 1.06 8.86
N ALA A 206 4.65 1.59 9.95
CA ALA A 206 4.22 2.98 10.14
C ALA A 206 4.92 3.59 11.37
N ASP A 207 4.84 4.91 11.55
CA ASP A 207 5.62 5.64 12.56
C ASP A 207 5.34 5.24 14.02
N ASP A 208 4.12 4.81 14.31
CA ASP A 208 3.65 4.34 15.61
C ASP A 208 3.07 2.92 15.55
N GLY A 209 3.24 2.20 14.43
CA GLY A 209 2.64 0.90 14.28
C GLY A 209 2.83 0.24 12.93
N LYS A 210 1.77 -0.37 12.41
CA LYS A 210 1.79 -1.03 11.09
C LYS A 210 0.51 -0.77 10.34
N THR A 211 0.61 -0.85 9.03
CA THR A 211 -0.54 -0.82 8.13
C THR A 211 -0.70 -2.20 7.49
N VAL A 212 -1.84 -2.85 7.72
CA VAL A 212 -2.25 -4.03 6.98
C VAL A 212 -3.08 -3.58 5.79
N TRP A 213 -2.81 -4.11 4.61
CA TRP A 213 -3.46 -3.65 3.39
C TRP A 213 -3.75 -4.79 2.42
N ALA A 214 -4.74 -4.55 1.57
CA ALA A 214 -5.17 -5.44 0.51
C ALA A 214 -5.54 -4.64 -0.74
N VAL A 215 -5.18 -5.16 -1.89
CA VAL A 215 -5.46 -4.62 -3.22
C VAL A 215 -6.38 -5.60 -3.95
N LEU A 216 -7.52 -5.09 -4.37
CA LEU A 216 -8.53 -5.76 -5.18
C LEU A 216 -8.37 -5.28 -6.62
N GLY A 217 -8.27 -6.22 -7.56
CA GLY A 217 -8.26 -5.94 -9.00
C GLY A 217 -9.59 -6.33 -9.66
N PRO A 218 -9.77 -5.99 -10.94
CA PRO A 218 -11.01 -6.21 -11.67
C PRO A 218 -11.47 -7.66 -11.74
N GLU A 219 -10.55 -8.61 -11.75
CA GLU A 219 -10.89 -10.04 -11.76
C GLU A 219 -11.52 -10.48 -10.43
N GLN A 220 -11.05 -9.92 -9.31
CA GLN A 220 -11.44 -10.36 -7.97
C GLN A 220 -12.85 -9.89 -7.58
N TYR A 221 -13.25 -8.67 -7.95
CA TYR A 221 -14.59 -8.18 -7.62
C TYR A 221 -15.65 -8.52 -8.66
N ARG A 222 -15.29 -8.74 -9.95
CA ARG A 222 -16.23 -9.24 -10.97
C ARG A 222 -16.65 -10.69 -10.74
N ALA A 223 -15.76 -11.51 -10.19
CA ALA A 223 -16.08 -12.90 -9.83
C ALA A 223 -17.18 -13.03 -8.76
N LEU A 224 -17.40 -11.97 -7.98
CA LEU A 224 -18.41 -11.94 -6.91
C LEU A 224 -19.74 -11.28 -7.33
N THR A 225 -19.82 -10.70 -8.53
CA THR A 225 -21.04 -10.06 -9.06
C THR A 225 -21.84 -10.97 -9.99
N THR A 226 -21.34 -12.18 -10.30
CA THR A 226 -21.89 -13.06 -11.35
C THR A 226 -22.77 -14.20 -10.80
N ASP A 227 -23.41 -14.02 -9.63
CA ASP A 227 -24.37 -14.98 -9.06
C ASP A 227 -25.71 -14.29 -8.73
#